data_AF-A0A840Y941-F1
#
_entry.id   AF-A0A840Y941-F1
#
_cell.length_a   1.000
_cell.length_b   1.000
_cell.length_c   1.000
_cell.angle_alpha   90.00
_cell.angle_beta   90.00
_cell.angle_gamma   90.00
#
_symmetry.space_group_name_H-M   'P 1'
#
loop_
_entity.id
_entity.type
_entity.pdbx_description
1 polymer ?
#
loop_
_entity_poly.entity_id
_entity_poly.type
_entity_poly.pdbx_seq_one_letter_code
_entity_poly.pdbx_strand_id
1 'polypeptide(L)'
;MALEAAFSGDPQMARVRRYQEILTDFGRIAPQASSIDRLLQLACVQAVRGIGIAHSKIMRFRPETGDLLVVAGVGWKSGVVGHVTLGTDIASAPGRALQTREPVVIDDLPNDPEFRHPPVLRE
;
A
#
# COMPACT_ATOMS: atom_id res chain seq x y z
N MET A 1 -2.60 38.45 -25.47
CA MET A 1 -2.96 37.12 -26.00
C MET A 1 -1.72 36.21 -25.99
N ALA A 2 -1.10 36.02 -24.83
CA ALA A 2 0.05 35.12 -24.61
C ALA A 2 0.23 34.79 -23.11
N LEU A 3 -0.86 34.78 -22.33
CA LEU A 3 -0.83 34.48 -20.89
C LEU A 3 -1.78 33.33 -20.50
N GLU A 4 -2.61 32.83 -21.42
CA GLU A 4 -3.56 31.75 -21.14
C GLU A 4 -3.02 30.35 -21.45
N ALA A 5 -1.84 30.22 -22.06
CA ALA A 5 -1.29 28.93 -22.48
C ALA A 5 -0.42 28.21 -21.42
N ALA A 6 -0.16 28.81 -20.26
CA ALA A 6 0.70 28.22 -19.21
C ALA A 6 -0.06 27.47 -18.11
N PHE A 7 -1.40 27.42 -18.18
CA PHE A 7 -2.26 26.69 -17.23
C PHE A 7 -2.77 25.35 -17.78
N SER A 8 -2.09 24.76 -18.77
CA SER A 8 -2.23 23.32 -19.01
C SER A 8 -1.61 22.61 -17.81
N GLY A 9 -2.45 22.06 -16.94
CA GLY A 9 -2.13 21.69 -15.57
C GLY A 9 -0.86 20.86 -15.43
N ASP A 10 0.08 21.37 -14.65
CA ASP A 10 1.31 20.66 -14.26
C ASP A 10 0.94 19.27 -13.70
N PRO A 11 1.38 18.17 -14.35
CA PRO A 11 1.11 16.80 -13.89
C PRO A 11 1.54 16.57 -12.44
N GLN A 12 2.58 17.26 -11.97
CA GLN A 12 3.04 17.18 -10.60
C GLN A 12 2.04 17.80 -9.63
N MET A 13 1.47 18.96 -9.98
CA MET A 13 0.42 19.62 -9.20
C MET A 13 -0.88 18.81 -9.17
N ALA A 14 -1.25 18.20 -10.29
CA ALA A 14 -2.40 17.30 -10.35
C ALA A 14 -2.22 16.09 -9.41
N ARG A 15 -1.02 15.50 -9.39
CA ARG A 15 -0.69 14.38 -8.50
C ARG A 15 -0.70 14.78 -7.03
N VAL A 16 -0.13 15.93 -6.68
CA VAL A 16 -0.14 16.43 -5.30
C VAL A 16 -1.57 16.68 -4.82
N ARG A 17 -2.41 17.32 -5.65
CA ARG A 17 -3.83 17.52 -5.33
C ARG A 17 -4.54 16.19 -5.09
N ARG A 18 -4.29 15.19 -5.95
CA ARG A 18 -4.85 13.86 -5.78
C ARG A 18 -4.47 13.23 -4.44
N TYR A 19 -3.21 13.35 -4.02
CA TYR A 19 -2.74 12.87 -2.71
C TYR A 19 -3.41 13.60 -1.55
N GLN A 20 -3.58 14.92 -1.65
CA GLN A 20 -4.29 15.70 -0.63
C GLN A 20 -5.77 15.31 -0.52
N GLU A 21 -6.44 15.04 -1.64
CA GLU A 21 -7.83 14.56 -1.65
C GLU A 21 -7.95 13.22 -0.91
N ILE A 22 -7.09 12.26 -1.22
CA ILE A 22 -7.08 10.93 -0.59
C ILE A 22 -6.88 11.04 0.92
N LEU A 23 -5.90 11.84 1.35
CA LEU A 23 -5.60 12.04 2.77
C LEU A 23 -6.75 12.74 3.49
N THR A 24 -7.37 13.72 2.84
CA THR A 24 -8.54 14.44 3.37
C THR A 24 -9.73 13.52 3.53
N ASP A 25 -10.03 12.71 2.50
CA ASP A 25 -11.10 11.73 2.51
C ASP A 25 -10.87 10.66 3.58
N PHE A 26 -9.64 10.15 3.70
CA PHE A 26 -9.28 9.21 4.75
C PHE A 26 -9.45 9.85 6.14
N GLY A 27 -8.95 11.06 6.36
CA GLY A 27 -9.08 11.79 7.62
C GLY A 27 -10.53 12.04 8.03
N ARG A 28 -11.43 12.26 7.06
CA ARG A 28 -12.87 12.45 7.31
C ARG A 28 -13.58 11.16 7.72
N ILE A 29 -13.24 10.02 7.10
CA ILE A 29 -13.92 8.74 7.36
C ILE A 29 -13.30 7.93 8.49
N ALA A 30 -12.01 8.13 8.79
CA ALA A 30 -11.27 7.39 9.79
C ALA A 30 -11.94 7.40 11.19
N PRO A 31 -12.46 8.53 11.71
CA PRO A 31 -13.12 8.56 13.02
C PRO A 31 -14.42 7.75 13.09
N GLN A 32 -15.02 7.42 11.94
CA GLN A 32 -16.26 6.65 11.86
C GLN A 32 -16.01 5.14 11.89
N ALA A 33 -14.74 4.70 11.86
CA ALA A 33 -14.40 3.30 11.92
C ALA A 33 -14.70 2.73 13.32
N SER A 34 -15.55 1.71 13.38
CA SER A 34 -15.95 1.04 14.63
C SER A 34 -14.87 0.11 15.21
N SER A 35 -13.79 -0.13 14.46
CA SER A 35 -12.67 -0.98 14.89
C SER A 35 -11.38 -0.62 14.14
N ILE A 36 -10.24 -1.04 14.69
CA ILE A 36 -8.94 -0.90 14.02
C ILE A 36 -8.93 -1.61 12.66
N ASP A 37 -9.47 -2.82 12.57
CA ASP A 37 -9.47 -3.57 11.31
C ASP A 37 -10.29 -2.85 10.24
N ARG A 38 -11.42 -2.22 10.63
CA ARG A 38 -12.20 -1.38 9.71
C ARG A 38 -11.40 -0.16 9.26
N LEU A 39 -10.68 0.50 10.16
CA LEU A 39 -9.83 1.64 9.84
C LEU A 39 -8.73 1.27 8.84
N LEU A 40 -8.02 0.16 9.07
CA LEU A 40 -6.96 -0.33 8.18
C LEU A 40 -7.52 -0.72 6.80
N GLN A 41 -8.71 -1.32 6.76
CA GLN A 41 -9.38 -1.63 5.50
C GLN A 41 -9.77 -0.36 4.72
N LEU A 42 -10.27 0.66 5.40
CA LEU A 42 -10.58 1.95 4.77
C LEU A 42 -9.32 2.61 4.20
N ALA A 43 -8.18 2.54 4.90
CA ALA A 43 -6.90 3.06 4.40
C ALA A 43 -6.49 2.37 3.08
N CYS A 44 -6.61 1.04 3.01
CA CYS A 44 -6.35 0.28 1.79
C CYS A 44 -7.24 0.73 0.62
N VAL A 45 -8.55 0.87 0.87
CA VAL A 45 -9.50 1.33 -0.15
C VAL A 45 -9.14 2.73 -0.67
N GLN A 46 -8.73 3.64 0.21
CA GLN A 46 -8.34 4.99 -0.17
C GLN A 46 -7.04 5.00 -0.99
N ALA A 47 -6.05 4.17 -0.64
CA ALA A 47 -4.81 4.04 -1.41
C ALA A 47 -5.06 3.55 -2.85
N VAL A 48 -5.87 2.49 -3.01
CA VAL A 48 -6.26 1.95 -4.33
C VAL A 48 -6.98 2.99 -5.18
N ARG A 49 -8.04 3.61 -4.64
CA ARG A 49 -8.81 4.64 -5.36
C ARG A 49 -7.94 5.83 -5.74
N GLY A 50 -7.04 6.18 -4.84
CA GLY A 50 -6.24 7.36 -4.91
C GLY A 50 -5.11 7.32 -5.92
N ILE A 51 -4.32 6.24 -5.84
CA ILE A 51 -3.09 6.06 -6.60
C ILE A 51 -3.37 5.35 -7.94
N GLY A 52 -4.53 4.69 -8.08
CA GLY A 52 -4.88 3.96 -9.30
C GLY A 52 -4.19 2.61 -9.42
N ILE A 53 -3.92 1.95 -8.29
CA ILE A 53 -3.32 0.62 -8.22
C ILE A 53 -4.38 -0.45 -7.97
N ALA A 54 -4.18 -1.67 -8.46
CA ALA A 54 -5.15 -2.76 -8.30
C ALA A 54 -5.15 -3.38 -6.88
N HIS A 55 -4.00 -3.34 -6.21
CA HIS A 55 -3.79 -4.02 -4.94
C HIS A 55 -3.19 -3.09 -3.88
N SER A 56 -3.66 -3.22 -2.65
CA SER A 56 -3.01 -2.63 -1.48
C SER A 56 -3.15 -3.58 -0.29
N LYS A 57 -2.20 -3.55 0.64
CA LYS A 57 -2.28 -4.33 1.88
C LYS A 57 -1.64 -3.60 3.04
N ILE A 58 -2.15 -3.85 4.25
CA ILE A 58 -1.48 -3.51 5.51
C ILE A 58 -1.15 -4.80 6.23
N MET A 59 0.03 -4.84 6.82
CA MET A 59 0.52 -6.00 7.57
C MET A 59 0.82 -5.63 9.03
N ARG A 60 0.58 -6.59 9.93
CA ARG A 60 0.90 -6.51 11.35
C ARG A 60 2.07 -7.43 11.64
N PHE A 61 3.09 -6.89 12.29
CA PHE A 61 4.17 -7.71 12.84
C PHE A 61 3.68 -8.50 14.05
N ARG A 62 4.04 -9.78 14.11
CA ARG A 62 3.69 -10.72 15.17
C ARG A 62 4.96 -11.17 15.90
N PRO A 63 5.27 -10.60 17.07
CA PRO A 63 6.49 -10.93 17.81
C PRO A 63 6.65 -12.42 18.14
N GLU A 64 5.53 -13.13 18.34
CA GLU A 64 5.47 -14.54 18.69
C GLU A 64 5.97 -15.47 17.58
N THR A 65 5.78 -15.09 16.31
CA THR A 65 6.15 -15.88 15.12
C THR A 65 7.25 -15.22 14.29
N GLY A 66 7.55 -13.95 14.53
CA GLY A 66 8.56 -13.19 13.79
C GLY A 66 8.15 -12.87 12.34
N ASP A 67 6.86 -12.84 12.03
CA ASP A 67 6.34 -12.65 10.67
C ASP A 67 5.35 -11.48 10.54
N LEU A 68 4.98 -11.17 9.30
CA LEU A 68 4.07 -10.08 8.92
C LEU A 68 2.75 -10.65 8.40
N LEU A 69 1.70 -10.59 9.21
CA LEU A 69 0.35 -11.02 8.83
C LEU A 69 -0.37 -9.95 8.01
N VAL A 70 -0.95 -10.30 6.87
CA VAL A 70 -1.85 -9.39 6.12
C VAL A 70 -3.15 -9.20 6.91
N VAL A 71 -3.39 -7.99 7.42
CA VAL A 71 -4.58 -7.68 8.27
C VAL A 71 -5.65 -6.85 7.58
N ALA A 72 -5.30 -6.22 6.45
CA ALA A 72 -6.25 -5.50 5.60
C ALA A 72 -5.72 -5.49 4.16
N GLY A 73 -6.61 -5.36 3.18
CA GLY A 73 -6.19 -5.25 1.79
C GLY A 73 -7.34 -5.20 0.78
N VAL A 74 -7.01 -4.78 -0.44
CA VAL A 74 -7.91 -4.70 -1.58
C VAL A 74 -7.27 -5.41 -2.78
N GLY A 75 -8.08 -6.04 -3.61
CA GLY A 75 -7.66 -6.78 -4.81
C GLY A 75 -7.29 -8.24 -4.55
N TRP A 76 -7.03 -8.63 -3.30
CA TRP A 76 -6.62 -9.98 -2.95
C TRP A 76 -7.77 -10.99 -2.99
N LYS A 77 -7.44 -12.25 -3.31
CA LYS A 77 -8.36 -13.38 -3.17
C LYS A 77 -8.80 -13.61 -1.73
N SER A 78 -9.93 -14.30 -1.59
CA SER A 78 -10.40 -14.80 -0.30
C SER A 78 -9.32 -15.68 0.35
N GLY A 79 -9.17 -15.56 1.67
CA GLY A 79 -8.15 -16.29 2.41
C GLY A 79 -6.76 -15.64 2.39
N VAL A 80 -6.59 -14.44 1.83
CA VAL A 80 -5.33 -13.68 1.99
C VAL A 80 -5.34 -12.89 3.30
N VAL A 81 -6.30 -11.99 3.45
CA VAL A 81 -6.45 -11.17 4.65
C VAL A 81 -6.79 -12.07 5.85
N GLY A 82 -6.04 -11.92 6.95
CA GLY A 82 -6.17 -12.69 8.17
C GLY A 82 -5.43 -14.03 8.19
N HIS A 83 -4.80 -14.45 7.08
CA HIS A 83 -4.23 -15.80 6.97
C HIS A 83 -2.80 -15.82 6.39
N VAL A 84 -2.55 -15.03 5.34
CA VAL A 84 -1.23 -15.03 4.67
C VAL A 84 -0.23 -14.20 5.46
N THR A 85 0.97 -14.75 5.61
CA THR A 85 2.09 -14.07 6.26
C THR A 85 3.29 -13.96 5.32
N LEU A 86 4.11 -12.94 5.54
CA LEU A 86 5.36 -12.70 4.83
C LEU A 86 6.52 -12.64 5.83
N GLY A 87 7.71 -13.05 5.36
CA GLY A 87 8.93 -13.04 6.18
C GLY A 87 9.38 -11.63 6.53
N THR A 88 10.16 -11.53 7.61
CA THR A 88 10.78 -10.28 8.07
C THR A 88 12.23 -10.14 7.62
N ASP A 89 12.78 -11.12 6.89
CA ASP A 89 14.15 -11.09 6.34
C ASP A 89 14.32 -10.10 5.18
N ILE A 90 15.57 -9.76 4.85
CA ILE A 90 15.92 -8.76 3.82
C ILE A 90 15.49 -9.18 2.40
N ALA A 91 15.32 -10.48 2.12
CA ALA A 91 14.82 -10.96 0.83
C ALA A 91 13.28 -10.87 0.72
N SER A 92 12.58 -10.59 1.82
CA SER A 92 11.16 -10.23 1.80
C SER A 92 11.03 -8.71 1.66
N ALA A 93 10.38 -8.22 0.61
CA ALA A 93 10.19 -6.78 0.40
C ALA A 93 9.64 -6.03 1.64
N PRO A 94 8.55 -6.47 2.30
CA PRO A 94 8.10 -5.82 3.52
C PRO A 94 9.00 -6.09 4.74
N GLY A 95 9.74 -7.20 4.75
CA GLY A 95 10.75 -7.48 5.77
C GLY A 95 11.91 -6.49 5.70
N ARG A 96 12.42 -6.22 4.49
CA ARG A 96 13.43 -5.20 4.23
C ARG A 96 12.94 -3.81 4.65
N ALA A 97 11.72 -3.43 4.28
CA ALA A 97 11.13 -2.15 4.70
C ALA A 97 11.03 -2.05 6.23
N LEU A 98 10.65 -3.14 6.91
CA LEU A 98 10.59 -3.20 8.38
C LEU A 98 11.98 -3.01 9.03
N GLN A 99 13.01 -3.70 8.52
CA GLN A 99 14.35 -3.66 9.11
C GLN A 99 15.07 -2.33 8.85
N THR A 100 14.98 -1.82 7.63
CA THR A 100 15.68 -0.60 7.20
C THR A 100 14.95 0.67 7.60
N ARG A 101 13.63 0.59 7.87
CA ARG A 101 12.73 1.73 8.04
C ARG A 101 12.67 2.65 6.81
N GLU A 102 13.00 2.11 5.65
CA GLU A 102 12.95 2.82 4.38
C GLU A 102 11.91 2.20 3.44
N PRO A 103 11.27 3.01 2.56
CA PRO A 103 10.42 2.47 1.51
C PRO A 103 11.22 1.56 0.57
N VAL A 104 10.59 0.46 0.14
CA VAL A 104 11.17 -0.45 -0.85
C VAL A 104 10.33 -0.36 -2.13
N VAL A 105 10.97 0.00 -3.24
CA VAL A 105 10.38 0.06 -4.58
C VAL A 105 11.07 -0.99 -5.44
N ILE A 106 10.27 -1.79 -6.14
CA ILE A 106 10.74 -2.90 -6.97
C ILE A 106 10.02 -2.78 -8.31
N ASP A 107 10.78 -2.63 -9.39
CA ASP A 107 10.21 -2.44 -10.73
C ASP A 107 9.70 -3.76 -11.31
N ASP A 108 10.47 -4.85 -11.17
CA ASP A 108 10.15 -6.17 -11.72
C ASP A 108 10.44 -7.30 -10.73
N LEU A 109 9.53 -7.49 -9.77
CA LEU A 109 9.68 -8.46 -8.69
C LEU A 109 9.93 -9.91 -9.16
N PRO A 110 9.26 -10.44 -10.21
CA PRO A 110 9.56 -11.78 -10.72
C PRO A 110 11.02 -12.00 -11.15
N ASN A 111 11.71 -10.95 -11.61
CA ASN A 111 13.06 -11.03 -12.18
C ASN A 111 14.13 -10.38 -11.28
N ASP A 112 13.75 -9.84 -10.12
CA ASP A 112 14.67 -9.23 -9.18
C ASP A 112 15.35 -10.31 -8.31
N PRO A 113 16.68 -10.53 -8.42
CA PRO A 113 17.36 -11.58 -7.69
C PRO A 113 17.49 -11.30 -6.19
N GLU A 114 17.28 -10.06 -5.75
CA GLU A 114 17.38 -9.69 -4.34
C GLU A 114 16.13 -10.02 -3.54
N PHE A 115 14.99 -10.21 -4.22
CA PHE A 115 13.70 -10.38 -3.58
C PHE A 115 13.07 -11.72 -3.91
N ARG A 116 12.53 -12.34 -2.87
CA ARG A 116 11.69 -13.53 -3.01
C ARG A 116 10.34 -13.11 -3.58
N HIS A 117 9.87 -13.77 -4.64
CA HIS A 117 8.53 -13.57 -5.19
C HIS A 117 7.51 -14.50 -4.48
N PRO A 118 6.75 -14.02 -3.48
CA PRO A 118 5.84 -14.87 -2.70
C PRO A 118 4.63 -15.30 -3.55
N PRO A 119 4.08 -16.51 -3.32
CA PRO A 119 2.94 -17.02 -4.10
C PRO A 119 1.73 -16.08 -4.16
N VAL A 120 1.45 -15.34 -3.08
CA VAL A 120 0.35 -14.36 -3.03
C VAL A 120 0.48 -13.22 -4.05
N LEU A 121 1.68 -12.98 -4.58
CA LEU A 121 1.96 -11.94 -5.60
C LEU A 121 2.10 -12.53 -7.01
N ARG A 122 1.74 -13.80 -7.23
CA ARG A 122 1.82 -14.49 -8.53
C ARG A 122 0.47 -14.58 -9.25
N GLU A 123 -0.56 -13.98 -8.68
CA GLU A 123 -1.96 -14.12 -9.12
C GLU A 123 -2.37 -13.11 -10.18
#